data_AF-A0A956YXU7-F1
#
_entry.id   AF-A0A956YXU7-F1
#
_cell.length_a   1.000
_cell.length_b   1.000
_cell.length_c   1.000
_cell.angle_alpha   90.00
_cell.angle_beta   90.00
_cell.angle_gamma   90.00
#
_symmetry.space_group_name_H-M   'P 1'
#
loop_
_entity.id
_entity.type
_entity.pdbx_description
1 polymer ?
#
loop_
_entity_poly.entity_id
_entity_poly.type
_entity_poly.pdbx_seq_one_letter_code
_entity_poly.pdbx_strand_id
1 'polypeptide(L)'
;IQSKQWLPEAMQFVQTNRDALRRKPFATFLVCMTLAMKKGDYRSEVGAWLQPVRALVPTVSEGLFAGALDISNVPAWRDRMMFRVSVAMGVWSEGDHRDWDAIRAWTESLGPLLVTQ
;
A
#
# COMPACT_ATOMS: atom_id res chain seq x y z
N ILE A 1 0.33 4.76 -1.49
CA ILE A 1 0.09 5.69 -0.36
C ILE A 1 1.17 6.76 -0.39
N GLN A 2 0.81 8.02 -0.16
CA GLN A 2 1.76 9.10 0.09
C GLN A 2 1.36 9.81 1.38
N SER A 3 2.32 10.12 2.25
CA SER A 3 2.07 10.82 3.51
C SER A 3 0.90 10.24 4.32
N LYS A 4 0.87 8.91 4.48
CA LYS A 4 -0.16 8.15 5.22
C LYS A 4 -1.57 8.16 4.60
N GLN A 5 -1.73 8.65 3.37
CA GLN A 5 -3.02 8.76 2.67
C GLN A 5 -3.02 8.03 1.33
N TRP A 6 -4.21 7.57 0.93
CA TRP A 6 -4.49 7.14 -0.43
C TRP A 6 -4.36 8.30 -1.40
N LEU A 7 -3.88 8.00 -2.61
CA LEU A 7 -3.78 9.01 -3.66
C LEU A 7 -5.18 9.55 -3.99
N PRO A 8 -5.32 10.87 -4.26
CA PRO A 8 -6.61 11.47 -4.60
C PRO A 8 -7.33 10.73 -5.72
N GLU A 9 -6.60 10.32 -6.77
CA GLU A 9 -7.14 9.62 -7.94
C GLU A 9 -7.68 8.23 -7.56
N ALA A 10 -7.00 7.53 -6.65
CA ALA A 10 -7.44 6.23 -6.17
C ALA A 10 -8.72 6.36 -5.31
N MET A 11 -8.78 7.38 -4.45
CA MET A 11 -9.99 7.67 -3.69
C MET A 11 -11.15 8.09 -4.59
N GLN A 12 -10.89 8.92 -5.60
CA GLN A 12 -11.88 9.33 -6.59
C GLN A 12 -12.44 8.11 -7.33
N PHE A 13 -11.59 7.19 -7.79
CA PHE A 13 -12.03 5.96 -8.45
C PHE A 13 -12.99 5.14 -7.58
N VAL A 14 -12.66 4.92 -6.30
CA VAL A 14 -13.49 4.16 -5.35
C VAL A 14 -14.82 4.88 -5.10
N GLN A 15 -14.80 6.21 -4.96
CA GLN A 15 -16.02 7.00 -4.75
C GLN A 15 -16.94 6.97 -5.98
N THR A 16 -16.40 7.21 -7.17
CA THR A 16 -17.15 7.22 -8.43
C THR A 16 -17.79 5.87 -8.73
N ASN A 17 -17.07 4.77 -8.45
CA ASN A 17 -17.53 3.42 -8.77
C ASN A 17 -18.14 2.69 -7.56
N ARG A 18 -18.38 3.39 -6.44
CA ARG A 18 -18.74 2.79 -5.15
C ARG A 18 -19.87 1.77 -5.27
N ASP A 19 -20.96 2.13 -5.94
CA ASP A 19 -22.14 1.27 -6.00
C ASP A 19 -21.89 0.02 -6.85
N ALA A 20 -21.07 0.12 -7.90
CA ALA A 20 -20.66 -1.03 -8.70
C ALA A 20 -19.70 -1.94 -7.93
N LEU A 21 -18.76 -1.35 -7.19
CA LEU A 21 -17.79 -2.09 -6.38
C LEU A 21 -18.47 -2.81 -5.22
N ARG A 22 -19.48 -2.21 -4.57
CA ARG A 22 -20.24 -2.84 -3.48
C ARG A 22 -21.09 -4.04 -3.90
N ARG A 23 -21.37 -4.19 -5.20
CA ARG A 23 -22.11 -5.34 -5.75
C ARG A 23 -21.21 -6.51 -6.14
N LYS A 24 -19.91 -6.42 -5.87
CA LYS A 24 -18.93 -7.45 -6.19
C LYS A 24 -18.04 -7.71 -4.97
N PRO A 25 -17.47 -8.92 -4.84
CA PRO A 25 -16.32 -9.12 -3.98
C PRO A 25 -15.21 -8.12 -4.36
N PHE A 26 -14.65 -7.46 -3.35
CA PHE A 26 -13.67 -6.39 -3.54
C PHE A 26 -12.49 -6.60 -2.59
N ALA A 27 -11.28 -6.67 -3.14
CA ALA A 27 -10.04 -6.74 -2.36
C ALA A 27 -9.19 -5.51 -2.64
N THR A 28 -8.41 -5.08 -1.66
CA THR A 28 -7.51 -3.93 -1.79
C THR A 28 -6.13 -4.29 -1.33
N PHE A 29 -5.14 -3.55 -1.83
CA PHE A 29 -3.81 -3.59 -1.26
C PHE A 29 -3.24 -2.19 -1.24
N LEU A 30 -2.25 -1.99 -0.38
CA LEU A 30 -1.40 -0.81 -0.41
C LEU A 30 0.06 -1.20 -0.48
N VAL A 31 0.84 -0.27 -1.02
CA VAL A 31 2.29 -0.29 -1.00
C VAL A 31 2.79 0.92 -0.21
N CYS A 32 3.70 0.67 0.75
CA CYS A 32 4.30 1.73 1.57
C CYS A 32 5.73 1.38 2.03
N MET A 33 6.65 2.35 1.94
CA MET A 33 8.02 2.21 2.44
C MET A 33 8.13 2.12 3.96
N THR A 34 7.13 2.57 4.73
CA THR A 34 7.09 2.39 6.19
C THR A 34 7.14 0.91 6.57
N LEU A 35 6.61 0.01 5.73
CA LEU A 35 6.67 -1.43 5.95
C LEU A 35 8.08 -2.03 5.75
N ALA A 36 9.02 -1.26 5.19
CA ALA A 36 10.43 -1.63 5.03
C ALA A 36 11.33 -1.06 6.15
N MET A 37 10.77 -0.32 7.11
CA MET A 37 11.54 0.25 8.21
C MET A 37 12.03 -0.84 9.16
N LYS A 38 13.30 -0.76 9.55
CA LYS A 38 13.96 -1.80 10.37
C LYS A 38 13.49 -1.86 11.82
N LYS A 39 12.93 -0.76 12.33
CA LYS A 39 12.61 -0.59 13.75
C LYS A 39 11.12 -0.39 13.95
N GLY A 40 10.41 -1.45 14.33
CA GLY A 40 9.01 -1.38 14.72
C GLY A 40 8.09 -2.28 13.90
N ASP A 41 6.92 -2.57 14.46
CA ASP A 41 5.82 -3.22 13.74
C ASP A 41 4.82 -2.15 13.30
N TYR A 42 5.00 -1.67 12.07
CA TYR A 42 4.14 -0.64 11.49
C TYR A 42 2.91 -1.22 10.78
N ARG A 43 2.73 -2.54 10.77
CA ARG A 43 1.64 -3.16 9.98
C ARG A 43 0.27 -2.70 10.44
N SER A 44 0.06 -2.52 11.75
CA SER A 44 -1.22 -2.02 12.28
C SER A 44 -1.50 -0.57 11.89
N GLU A 45 -0.50 0.32 12.03
CA GLU A 45 -0.61 1.74 11.64
C GLU A 45 -0.89 1.87 10.15
N VAL A 46 -0.12 1.17 9.33
CA VAL A 46 -0.27 1.19 7.86
C VAL A 46 -1.62 0.59 7.46
N GLY A 47 -2.06 -0.49 8.13
CA GLY A 47 -3.37 -1.10 7.93
C GLY A 47 -4.53 -0.16 8.24
N ALA A 48 -4.38 0.75 9.21
CA ALA A 48 -5.40 1.76 9.50
C ALA A 48 -5.62 2.72 8.32
N TRP A 49 -4.64 2.93 7.44
CA TRP A 49 -4.78 3.80 6.27
C TRP A 49 -5.68 3.21 5.17
N LEU A 50 -6.12 1.96 5.29
CA LEU A 50 -7.17 1.37 4.45
C LEU A 50 -8.58 1.79 4.87
N GLN A 51 -8.74 2.33 6.09
CA GLN A 51 -10.05 2.70 6.63
C GLN A 51 -10.88 3.57 5.67
N PRO A 52 -10.34 4.60 4.99
CA PRO A 52 -11.14 5.42 4.07
C PRO A 52 -11.73 4.62 2.90
N VAL A 53 -11.01 3.61 2.40
CA VAL A 53 -11.49 2.72 1.33
C VAL A 53 -12.49 1.71 1.89
N ARG A 54 -12.17 1.09 3.03
CA ARG A 54 -13.04 0.12 3.72
C ARG A 54 -14.40 0.73 4.10
N ALA A 55 -14.42 2.00 4.48
CA ALA A 55 -15.65 2.73 4.79
C ALA A 55 -16.58 2.90 3.57
N LEU A 56 -16.03 2.92 2.35
CA LEU A 56 -16.80 3.09 1.12
C LEU A 56 -17.28 1.75 0.55
N VAL A 57 -16.39 0.76 0.52
CA VAL A 57 -16.63 -0.56 -0.06
C VAL A 57 -16.15 -1.65 0.90
N PRO A 58 -17.01 -2.61 1.30
CA PRO A 58 -16.58 -3.76 2.10
C PRO A 58 -15.47 -4.54 1.39
N THR A 59 -14.33 -4.70 2.06
CA THR A 59 -13.17 -5.42 1.53
C THR A 59 -13.16 -6.86 2.03
N VAL A 60 -13.06 -7.82 1.13
CA VAL A 60 -12.99 -9.27 1.47
C VAL A 60 -11.59 -9.70 1.89
N SER A 61 -10.57 -8.95 1.46
CA SER A 61 -9.18 -9.16 1.80
C SER A 61 -8.36 -7.89 1.56
N GLU A 62 -7.31 -7.72 2.37
CA GLU A 62 -6.44 -6.55 2.36
C GLU A 62 -4.96 -6.96 2.34
N GLY A 63 -4.20 -6.47 1.36
CA GLY A 63 -2.76 -6.70 1.23
C GLY A 63 -1.93 -5.50 1.71
N LEU A 64 -0.92 -5.74 2.56
CA LEU A 64 0.01 -4.71 3.03
C LEU A 64 1.43 -5.08 2.64
N PHE A 65 2.00 -4.36 1.66
CA PHE A 65 3.29 -4.70 1.07
C PHE A 65 4.29 -3.53 1.13
N ALA A 66 5.56 -3.85 1.39
CA ALA A 66 6.65 -2.93 1.15
C ALA A 66 6.85 -2.74 -0.37
N GLY A 67 7.39 -1.58 -0.74
CA GLY A 67 7.64 -1.22 -2.14
C GLY A 67 9.12 -1.25 -2.50
N ALA A 68 9.45 -0.69 -3.66
CA ALA A 68 10.82 -0.37 -4.01
C ALA A 68 11.05 1.13 -3.82
N LEU A 69 12.22 1.48 -3.29
CA LEU A 69 12.70 2.85 -3.23
C LEU A 69 13.84 3.00 -4.23
N ASP A 70 13.63 3.86 -5.20
CA ASP A 70 14.68 4.40 -6.07
C ASP A 70 14.62 5.93 -5.92
N ILE A 71 15.61 6.50 -5.24
CA ILE A 71 15.66 7.92 -4.91
C ILE A 71 15.83 8.76 -6.17
N SER A 72 16.42 8.21 -7.24
CA SER A 72 16.58 8.92 -8.50
C SER A 72 15.23 9.28 -9.13
N ASN A 73 14.21 8.45 -8.88
CA ASN A 73 12.83 8.64 -9.36
C ASN A 73 12.02 9.65 -8.53
N VAL A 74 12.51 10.10 -7.38
CA VAL A 74 11.83 11.14 -6.58
C VAL A 74 11.96 12.48 -7.32
N PRO A 75 10.90 13.19 -7.71
CA PRO A 75 11.04 14.35 -8.60
C PRO A 75 11.68 15.57 -7.93
N ALA A 76 11.33 15.83 -6.67
CA ALA A 76 11.76 17.02 -5.95
C ALA A 76 13.14 16.83 -5.31
N TRP A 77 14.05 17.78 -5.57
CA TRP A 77 15.40 17.75 -5.01
C TRP A 77 15.43 17.73 -3.47
N ARG A 78 14.47 18.43 -2.85
CA ARG A 78 14.32 18.52 -1.40
C ARG A 78 14.02 17.14 -0.82
N ASP A 79 13.05 16.46 -1.41
CA ASP A 79 12.60 15.13 -1.00
C ASP A 79 13.69 14.10 -1.23
N ARG A 80 14.40 14.16 -2.38
CA ARG A 80 15.59 13.34 -2.63
C ARG A 80 16.62 13.47 -1.50
N MET A 81 16.93 14.70 -1.09
CA MET A 81 17.89 14.95 -0.02
C MET A 81 17.41 14.38 1.32
N MET A 82 16.12 14.54 1.65
CA MET A 82 15.53 13.97 2.86
C MET A 82 15.58 12.43 2.83
N PHE A 83 15.22 11.79 1.71
CA PHE A 83 15.34 10.34 1.56
C PHE A 83 16.78 9.83 1.72
N ARG A 84 17.76 10.55 1.15
CA ARG A 84 19.19 10.22 1.31
C ARG A 84 19.63 10.29 2.77
N VAL A 85 19.20 11.31 3.51
CA VAL A 85 19.47 11.43 4.95
C VAL A 85 18.82 10.27 5.73
N SER A 86 17.55 9.95 5.46
CA SER A 86 16.87 8.82 6.10
C SER A 86 17.57 7.47 5.85
N VAL A 87 18.08 7.26 4.62
CA VAL A 87 18.87 6.07 4.28
C VAL A 87 20.20 6.06 5.03
N ALA A 88 20.94 7.18 5.04
CA ALA A 88 22.22 7.29 5.75
C ALA A 88 22.06 7.07 7.27
N MET A 89 20.93 7.49 7.85
CA MET A 89 20.58 7.27 9.25
C MET A 89 20.04 5.85 9.53
N GLY A 90 19.93 4.99 8.52
CA GLY A 90 19.54 3.59 8.66
C GLY A 90 18.05 3.37 8.96
N VAL A 91 17.19 4.33 8.65
CA VAL A 91 15.73 4.22 8.84
C VAL A 91 15.15 3.13 7.93
N TRP A 92 15.60 3.13 6.68
CA TRP A 92 15.33 2.14 5.63
C TRP A 92 16.51 2.14 4.63
N SER A 93 16.53 1.21 3.67
CA SER A 93 17.51 1.23 2.58
C SER A 93 16.85 1.55 1.23
N GLU A 94 17.65 2.09 0.31
CA GLU A 94 17.28 2.11 -1.11
C GLU A 94 17.27 0.68 -1.66
N GLY A 95 16.47 0.43 -2.71
CA GLY A 95 16.31 -0.88 -3.33
C GLY A 95 14.89 -1.44 -3.27
N ASP A 96 14.76 -2.70 -3.69
CA ASP A 96 13.50 -3.43 -3.72
C ASP A 96 13.24 -4.15 -2.39
N HIS A 97 12.13 -3.84 -1.74
CA HIS A 97 11.70 -4.49 -0.48
C HIS A 97 10.44 -5.33 -0.66
N ARG A 98 10.00 -5.54 -1.90
CA ARG A 98 8.82 -6.37 -2.18
C ARG A 98 9.13 -7.82 -1.83
N ASP A 99 8.31 -8.38 -0.95
CA ASP A 99 8.24 -9.82 -0.75
C ASP A 99 7.32 -10.42 -1.81
N TRP A 100 7.91 -10.90 -2.89
CA TRP A 100 7.18 -11.45 -4.03
C TRP A 100 6.43 -12.74 -3.69
N ASP A 101 6.93 -13.53 -2.74
CA ASP A 101 6.26 -14.74 -2.29
C ASP A 101 5.02 -14.39 -1.47
N ALA A 102 5.11 -13.40 -0.58
CA ALA A 102 3.95 -12.89 0.16
C ALA A 102 2.89 -12.25 -0.76
N ILE A 103 3.31 -11.48 -1.77
CA ILE A 103 2.39 -10.91 -2.77
C ILE A 103 1.68 -12.02 -3.55
N ARG A 104 2.43 -13.05 -3.96
CA ARG A 104 1.88 -14.21 -4.69
C ARG A 104 0.90 -14.98 -3.83
N ALA A 105 1.29 -15.33 -2.60
CA ALA A 105 0.44 -16.06 -1.67
C ALA A 105 -0.87 -15.31 -1.37
N TRP A 106 -0.79 -13.99 -1.15
CA TRP A 106 -2.00 -13.17 -0.99
C TRP A 106 -2.87 -13.22 -2.25
N THR A 107 -2.28 -13.03 -3.43
CA THR A 107 -3.00 -13.04 -4.70
C THR A 107 -3.68 -14.39 -4.98
N GLU A 108 -2.99 -15.50 -4.71
CA GLU A 108 -3.54 -16.86 -4.84
C GLU A 108 -4.71 -17.10 -3.88
N SER A 109 -4.65 -16.55 -2.66
CA SER A 109 -5.75 -16.62 -1.70
C SER A 109 -7.00 -15.85 -2.13
N LEU A 110 -6.88 -14.87 -3.06
CA LEU A 110 -8.02 -14.09 -3.53
C LEU A 110 -8.95 -14.85 -4.47
N GLY A 111 -8.45 -15.88 -5.17
CA GLY A 111 -9.23 -16.67 -6.12
C GLY A 111 -10.60 -17.11 -5.58
N PRO A 112 -10.65 -17.88 -4.47
CA PRO A 112 -11.93 -18.28 -3.87
C PRO A 112 -12.75 -17.09 -3.35
N LEU A 113 -12.11 -16.05 -2.81
CA LEU A 113 -12.81 -14.90 -2.22
C LEU A 113 -13.50 -14.01 -3.27
N LEU A 114 -12.95 -13.94 -4.48
CA LEU A 114 -13.44 -13.06 -5.54
C LEU A 114 -14.38 -13.73 -6.53
N VAL A 115 -14.35 -15.06 -6.61
CA VAL A 115 -15.18 -15.86 -7.55
C VAL A 115 -16.50 -16.31 -6.92
N THR A 116 -16.65 -16.18 -5.59
CA THR A 116 -17.91 -16.52 -4.91
C THR A 116 -19.01 -15.56 -5.39
N GLN A 117 -19.96 -16.10 -6.17
CA GLN A 117 -21.19 -15.44 -6.64
C GLN A 117 -22.30 -15.54 -5.59
#